data_AF-A5ZA35-F1
#
_entry.id   AF-A5ZA35-F1
#
_cell.length_a   1.000
_cell.length_b   1.000
_cell.length_c   1.000
_cell.angle_alpha   90.00
_cell.angle_beta   90.00
_cell.angle_gamma   90.00
#
_symmetry.space_group_name_H-M   'P 1'
#
loop_
_entity.id
_entity.type
_entity.pdbx_description
1 polymer ?
#
loop_
_entity_poly.entity_id
_entity_poly.type
_entity_poly.pdbx_seq_one_letter_code
_entity_poly.pdbx_strand_id
1 'polypeptide(L)' 'MVANKLRDQLGEAGWDCTTVETSPGGVETELMGNKYDIIACVSPVYQDYDIPKVNAVGMLTGMAEKQVIEDCLKILEG' A
#
# COMPACT_ATOMS: atom_id res chain seq x y z
N MET A 1 -8.29 -0.27 -8.11
CA MET A 1 -8.86 1.03 -7.70
C MET A 1 -8.03 1.73 -6.63
N VAL A 2 -7.62 1.06 -5.55
CA VAL A 2 -6.87 1.71 -4.46
C VAL A 2 -5.40 1.93 -4.82
N ALA A 3 -4.77 0.99 -5.52
CA ALA A 3 -3.38 1.11 -5.96
C ALA A 3 -3.13 2.34 -6.84
N ASN A 4 -3.98 2.58 -7.86
CA ASN A 4 -3.85 3.77 -8.70
C ASN A 4 -4.05 5.06 -7.90
N LYS A 5 -5.02 5.08 -6.98
CA LYS A 5 -5.28 6.25 -6.14
C LYS A 5 -4.11 6.55 -5.19
N LEU A 6 -3.52 5.52 -4.58
CA LEU A 6 -2.29 5.63 -3.79
C LEU A 6 -1.14 6.17 -4.63
N ARG A 7 -0.95 5.62 -5.83
CA ARG A 7 0.08 6.08 -6.77
C ARG A 7 -0.09 7.56 -7.13
N ASP A 8 -1.29 7.99 -7.50
CA ASP A 8 -1.57 9.39 -7.81
C ASP A 8 -1.28 10.30 -6.60
N GLN A 9 -1.79 9.94 -5.41
CA GLN A 9 -1.61 10.75 -4.19
C GLN A 9 -0.14 10.84 -3.75
N LEU A 10 0.61 9.72 -3.81
CA LEU A 10 2.05 9.71 -3.53
C LEU A 10 2.83 10.47 -4.62
N GLY A 11 2.39 10.36 -5.88
CA GLY A 11 2.88 11.15 -7.00
C GLY A 11 2.72 12.65 -6.80
N GLU A 12 1.57 13.10 -6.30
CA GLU A 12 1.34 14.49 -5.92
C GLU A 12 2.26 14.95 -4.78
N ALA A 13 2.67 14.04 -3.90
CA ALA A 13 3.66 14.28 -2.85
C ALA A 13 5.12 14.26 -3.37
N GLY A 14 5.35 14.03 -4.67
CA GLY A 14 6.68 14.01 -5.30
C GLY A 14 7.35 12.64 -5.34
N TRP A 15 6.62 11.57 -5.03
CA TRP A 15 7.16 10.20 -5.03
C TRP A 15 6.84 9.46 -6.34
N ASP A 16 7.82 8.75 -6.90
CA ASP A 16 7.57 7.82 -7.99
C ASP A 16 7.23 6.44 -7.43
N CYS A 17 5.94 6.09 -7.45
CA CYS A 17 5.45 4.83 -6.88
C CYS A 17 4.92 3.89 -7.97
N THR A 18 5.36 2.63 -7.93
CA THR A 18 4.74 1.53 -8.67
C THR A 18 3.82 0.76 -7.73
N THR A 19 2.55 0.64 -8.08
CA THR A 19 1.56 -0.04 -7.27
C THR A 19 0.93 -1.20 -8.04
N VAL A 20 0.77 -2.34 -7.36
CA VAL A 20 0.19 -3.56 -7.93
C VAL A 20 -0.97 -4.01 -7.06
N GLU A 21 -2.07 -4.43 -7.69
CA GLU A 21 -3.24 -4.97 -7.00
C GLU A 21 -3.24 -6.49 -7.09
N THR A 22 -3.22 -7.15 -5.93
CA THR A 22 -3.37 -8.60 -5.83
C THR A 22 -4.31 -8.94 -4.68
N SER A 23 -4.85 -10.16 -4.72
CA SER A 23 -5.65 -10.68 -3.61
C SER A 23 -4.74 -11.08 -2.44
N PRO A 24 -5.25 -11.20 -1.19
CA PRO A 24 -4.43 -11.58 -0.04
C PRO A 24 -3.61 -12.86 -0.23
N GLY A 25 -4.16 -13.85 -0.94
CA GLY A 25 -3.47 -15.11 -1.25
C GLY A 25 -2.49 -15.01 -2.44
N GLY A 26 -2.55 -13.93 -3.22
CA GLY A 26 -1.63 -13.66 -4.33
C GLY A 26 -0.45 -12.76 -3.94
N VAL A 27 -0.41 -12.26 -2.70
CA VAL A 27 0.71 -11.45 -2.20
C VAL A 27 2.00 -12.27 -2.21
N GLU A 28 1.98 -13.50 -1.70
CA GLU A 28 3.15 -14.38 -1.67
C GLU A 28 3.76 -14.58 -3.06
N THR A 29 2.93 -14.86 -4.07
CA THR A 29 3.37 -15.01 -5.47
C THR A 29 4.03 -13.74 -6.00
N GLU A 30 3.51 -12.57 -5.63
CA GLU A 30 4.09 -11.29 -6.04
C GLU A 30 5.43 -11.02 -5.36
N LEU A 31 5.55 -11.34 -4.08
CA LEU A 31 6.79 -11.21 -3.32
C LEU A 31 7.90 -12.16 -3.79
N MET A 32 7.55 -13.25 -4.50
CA MET A 32 8.56 -14.13 -5.09
C MET A 32 9.28 -13.51 -6.30
N GLY A 33 8.57 -12.70 -7.09
CA GLY A 33 9.10 -12.10 -8.31
C GLY A 33 9.57 -10.65 -8.15
N ASN A 34 8.94 -9.92 -7.22
CA ASN A 34 9.09 -8.49 -7.05
C ASN A 34 9.40 -8.14 -5.59
N LYS A 35 10.11 -7.03 -5.39
CA LYS A 35 10.31 -6.44 -4.06
C LYS A 35 9.38 -5.26 -3.88
N TYR A 36 8.83 -5.15 -2.67
CA TYR A 36 7.93 -4.08 -2.28
C TYR A 36 8.39 -3.47 -0.97
N ASP A 37 8.30 -2.15 -0.87
CA ASP A 37 8.63 -1.41 0.34
C ASP A 37 7.47 -1.38 1.33
N ILE A 38 6.22 -1.39 0.83
CA ILE A 38 5.00 -1.28 1.65
C ILE A 38 3.89 -2.17 1.08
N ILE A 39 3.10 -2.78 1.97
CA ILE A 39 1.87 -3.49 1.61
C ILE A 39 0.66 -2.68 2.10
N ALA A 40 -0.14 -2.18 1.15
CA ALA A 40 -1.39 -1.49 1.44
C ALA A 40 -2.56 -2.49 1.58
N CYS A 41 -2.95 -2.79 2.81
CA CYS A 41 -4.01 -3.74 3.11
C CYS A 41 -5.37 -3.03 3.21
N VAL A 42 -6.25 -3.31 2.24
CA VAL A 42 -7.66 -2.86 2.26
C VAL A 42 -8.59 -3.91 2.88
N SER A 43 -8.03 -5.04 3.28
CA SER A 43 -8.70 -6.18 3.91
C SER A 43 -7.72 -6.82 4.91
N PRO A 44 -8.20 -7.61 5.90
CA PRO A 44 -7.32 -8.25 6.85
C PRO A 44 -6.39 -9.27 6.16
N VAL A 45 -5.08 -9.03 6.26
CA VAL A 45 -4.03 -9.93 5.83
C VAL A 45 -3.33 -10.44 7.09
N TYR A 46 -3.57 -11.71 7.44
CA TYR A 46 -3.02 -12.34 8.64
C TYR A 46 -1.58 -12.81 8.47
N GLN A 47 -1.14 -12.94 7.23
CA GLN A 47 0.19 -13.42 6.91
C GLN A 47 1.22 -12.31 7.14
N ASP A 48 2.39 -12.71 7.62
CA ASP A 48 3.51 -11.81 7.81
C ASP A 48 4.53 -12.01 6.70
N TYR A 49 4.98 -10.90 6.14
CA TYR A 49 5.79 -10.85 4.93
C TYR A 49 7.10 -10.08 5.14
N ASP A 50 7.43 -9.72 6.38
CA ASP A 50 8.60 -8.89 6.74
C ASP A 50 8.61 -7.49 6.09
N ILE A 51 7.51 -7.11 5.43
CA ILE A 51 7.30 -5.81 4.78
C ILE A 51 6.26 -5.04 5.60
N PRO A 52 6.49 -3.74 5.86
CA PRO A 52 5.54 -2.93 6.62
C PRO A 52 4.16 -2.88 5.93
N LYS A 53 3.14 -3.13 6.74
CA LYS A 53 1.74 -3.18 6.31
C LYS A 53 1.03 -1.89 6.75
N VAL A 54 0.44 -1.18 5.81
CA VAL A 54 -0.38 0.01 6.07
C VAL A 54 -1.87 -0.33 5.91
N ASN A 55 -2.70 0.24 6.77
CA ASN A 55 -4.15 0.08 6.68
C ASN A 55 -4.70 1.04 5.62
N ALA A 56 -4.99 0.52 4.44
CA ALA A 56 -5.53 1.28 3.32
C ALA A 56 -7.07 1.22 3.22
N VAL A 57 -7.77 0.72 4.24
CA VAL A 57 -9.24 0.67 4.28
C VAL A 57 -9.83 2.08 4.10
N GLY A 58 -9.16 3.12 4.62
CA GLY A 58 -9.57 4.52 4.44
C GLY A 58 -9.64 4.97 2.97
N MET A 59 -8.81 4.39 2.10
CA MET A 59 -8.84 4.66 0.66
C MET A 59 -10.08 4.08 -0.04
N LEU A 60 -10.68 3.01 0.51
CA LEU A 60 -11.92 2.44 0.00
C LEU A 60 -13.15 3.23 0.44
N THR A 61 -13.17 3.67 1.70
CA THR A 61 -14.31 4.37 2.29
C THR A 61 -14.33 5.86 1.94
N GLY A 62 -13.21 6.40 1.44
CA GLY A 62 -13.02 7.84 1.23
C GLY A 62 -12.88 8.62 2.54
N MET A 63 -12.82 7.93 3.67
CA MET A 63 -12.63 8.51 4.99
C MET A 63 -11.22 8.17 5.46
N ALA A 64 -10.46 9.20 5.86
CA ALA A 64 -9.06 9.09 6.29
C ALA A 64 -8.03 8.76 5.19
N GLU A 65 -8.31 9.10 3.92
CA GLU A 65 -7.34 8.94 2.82
C GLU A 65 -5.99 9.61 3.12
N LYS A 66 -6.02 10.85 3.61
CA LYS A 66 -4.81 11.59 4.00
C LYS A 66 -3.97 10.85 5.04
N GLN A 67 -4.64 10.26 6.03
CA GLN A 67 -3.97 9.48 7.07
C GLN A 67 -3.23 8.28 6.46
N VAL A 68 -3.87 7.56 5.52
CA VAL A 68 -3.23 6.44 4.81
C VAL A 68 -1.97 6.92 4.08
N ILE A 69 -2.04 8.06 3.38
CA ILE A 69 -0.88 8.60 2.66
C ILE A 69 0.24 9.00 3.64
N GLU A 70 -0.10 9.69 4.74
CA GLU A 70 0.87 10.06 5.77
C GLU A 70 1.54 8.83 6.41
N ASP A 71 0.78 7.76 6.68
CA ASP A 71 1.32 6.52 7.21
C ASP A 71 2.23 5.82 6.18
N CYS A 72 1.88 5.84 4.89
CA CYS A 72 2.77 5.39 3.82
C CYS A 72 4.08 6.19 3.80
N LEU A 73 3.98 7.52 3.80
CA LEU A 73 5.14 8.41 3.73
C LEU A 73 6.07 8.23 4.93
N LYS A 74 5.53 8.12 6.15
CA LYS A 74 6.33 7.83 7.35
C LYS A 74 7.13 6.53 7.22
N ILE A 75 6.55 5.50 6.62
CA ILE A 75 7.24 4.23 6.40
C ILE A 75 8.33 4.37 5.31
N LEU A 76 8.07 5.15 4.26
CA LEU A 76 9.03 5.39 3.17
C LEU A 76 10.18 6.33 3.57
N GLU A 77 9.91 7.33 4.41
CA GLU A 77 10.90 8.34 4.83
C GLU A 77 11.82 7.87 5.96
N GLY A 78 11.42 6.87 6.75
CA GLY A 78 12.24 6.24 7.78
C GLY A 78 12.18 6.94 9.14
#